data_AF-A0A2H0KKK4-F1
#
_entry.id   AF-A0A2H0KKK4-F1
#
_cell.length_a   1.000
_cell.length_b   1.000
_cell.length_c   1.000
_cell.angle_alpha   90.00
_cell.angle_beta   90.00
_cell.angle_gamma   90.00
#
_symmetry.space_group_name_H-M   'P 1'
#
loop_
_entity.id
_entity.type
_entity.pdbx_description
1 polymer ?
#
loop_
_entity_poly.entity_id
_entity_poly.type
_entity_poly.pdbx_seq_one_letter_code
_entity_poly.pdbx_strand_id
1 'polypeptide(L)'
;MLLNFNYFFNRKNLVQLVLSAGIIMGVSVFLAYIITSLLGISSIGQKVILISAASPAAALAVALSVEHDLDLPLASALVAFTMAIGIIVIPLIIFL
;
A
#
# COMPACT_ATOMS: atom_id res chain seq x y z
N MET A 1 20.11 4.15 -9.44
CA MET A 1 18.81 4.43 -10.08
C MET A 1 17.74 3.90 -9.13
N LEU A 2 16.87 4.76 -8.58
CA LEU A 2 15.95 4.37 -7.49
C LEU A 2 14.85 3.41 -7.96
N LEU A 3 14.36 3.54 -9.19
CA LEU A 3 13.47 2.56 -9.82
C LEU A 3 14.25 1.72 -10.84
N ASN A 4 14.21 0.40 -10.67
CA ASN A 4 14.71 -0.55 -11.65
C ASN A 4 13.52 -1.19 -12.39
N PHE A 5 13.22 -0.70 -13.60
CA PHE A 5 12.08 -1.21 -14.38
C PHE A 5 12.21 -2.69 -14.73
N ASN A 6 13.44 -3.23 -14.82
CA ASN A 6 13.66 -4.66 -15.04
C ASN A 6 13.14 -5.53 -13.89
N TYR A 7 12.94 -4.94 -12.70
CA TYR A 7 12.34 -5.63 -11.55
C TYR A 7 10.90 -6.07 -11.84
N PHE A 8 10.12 -5.27 -12.57
CA PHE A 8 8.73 -5.57 -12.92
C PHE A 8 8.61 -6.70 -13.96
N PHE A 9 9.65 -6.93 -14.77
CA PHE A 9 9.63 -7.97 -15.81
C PHE A 9 10.00 -9.36 -15.27
N ASN A 10 10.54 -9.46 -14.06
CA ASN A 10 10.84 -10.75 -13.44
C ASN A 10 9.61 -11.30 -12.71
N ARG A 11 9.11 -12.46 -13.15
CA ARG A 11 7.90 -13.11 -12.59
C ARG A 11 7.98 -13.33 -11.08
N LYS A 12 9.13 -13.72 -10.53
CA LYS A 12 9.28 -13.96 -9.08
C LYS A 12 9.12 -12.66 -8.29
N ASN A 13 9.78 -11.61 -8.76
CA ASN A 13 9.76 -10.28 -8.15
C ASN A 13 8.37 -9.63 -8.26
N LEU A 14 7.69 -9.83 -9.39
CA LEU A 14 6.32 -9.36 -9.60
C LEU A 14 5.34 -10.02 -8.62
N VAL A 15 5.46 -11.33 -8.39
CA VAL A 15 4.63 -12.04 -7.40
C VAL A 15 4.88 -11.49 -5.99
N GLN A 16 6.13 -11.29 -5.60
CA GLN A 16 6.48 -10.71 -4.31
C GLN A 16 5.94 -9.28 -4.15
N LEU A 17 6.03 -8.47 -5.20
CA LEU A 17 5.50 -7.10 -5.23
C LEU A 17 3.98 -7.09 -5.04
N VAL A 18 3.24 -7.90 -5.79
CA VAL A 18 1.78 -7.99 -5.71
C VAL A 18 1.33 -8.50 -4.35
N LEU A 19 1.98 -9.52 -3.81
CA LEU A 19 1.68 -10.04 -2.47
C LEU A 19 1.94 -8.98 -1.39
N SER A 20 3.09 -8.32 -1.44
CA SER A 20 3.44 -7.27 -0.47
C SER A 20 2.48 -6.09 -0.55
N ALA A 21 2.13 -5.63 -1.75
CA ALA A 21 1.15 -4.56 -1.95
C ALA A 21 -0.26 -4.97 -1.49
N GLY A 22 -0.67 -6.20 -1.78
CA GLY A 22 -1.93 -6.77 -1.33
C GLY A 22 -2.02 -6.88 0.19
N ILE A 23 -0.92 -7.22 0.86
CA ILE A 23 -0.84 -7.22 2.32
C ILE A 23 -0.96 -5.79 2.85
N ILE A 24 -0.12 -4.86 2.37
CA ILE A 24 -0.08 -3.48 2.88
C ILE A 24 -1.42 -2.79 2.69
N MET A 25 -2.02 -2.86 1.51
CA MET A 25 -3.27 -2.15 1.24
C MET A 25 -4.49 -2.96 1.69
N GLY A 26 -4.53 -4.26 1.43
CA GLY A 26 -5.68 -5.11 1.72
C GLY A 26 -5.86 -5.36 3.22
N VAL A 27 -4.80 -5.75 3.93
CA VAL A 27 -4.89 -6.04 5.37
C VAL A 27 -5.15 -4.76 6.15
N SER A 28 -4.49 -3.66 5.80
CA SER A 28 -4.69 -2.38 6.49
C SER A 28 -6.13 -1.87 6.33
N VAL A 29 -6.69 -1.90 5.13
CA VAL A 29 -8.08 -1.48 4.87
C VAL A 29 -9.07 -2.40 5.58
N PHE A 30 -8.84 -3.72 5.56
CA PHE A 30 -9.69 -4.68 6.25
C PHE A 30 -9.69 -4.47 7.77
N LEU A 31 -8.51 -4.29 8.37
CA LEU A 31 -8.39 -3.98 9.81
C LEU A 31 -9.06 -2.65 10.14
N ALA A 32 -8.85 -1.63 9.33
CA ALA A 32 -9.51 -0.33 9.49
C ALA A 32 -11.04 -0.46 9.44
N TYR A 33 -11.58 -1.26 8.53
CA TYR A 33 -13.02 -1.53 8.46
C TYR A 33 -13.54 -2.19 9.74
N ILE A 34 -12.88 -3.25 10.20
CA ILE A 34 -13.28 -3.94 11.44
C ILE A 34 -13.24 -3.00 12.63
N ILE A 35 -12.13 -2.26 12.81
CA ILE A 35 -11.95 -1.36 13.95
C ILE A 35 -13.01 -0.24 13.94
N THR A 36 -13.24 0.39 12.80
CA THR A 36 -14.22 1.48 12.66
C THR A 36 -15.64 1.00 12.90
N SER A 37 -15.99 -0.20 12.43
CA SER A 37 -17.29 -0.82 12.69
C SER A 37 -17.48 -1.23 14.16
N LEU A 38 -16.45 -1.77 14.81
CA LEU A 38 -16.51 -2.13 16.24
C LEU A 38 -16.64 -0.91 17.15
N LEU A 39 -16.01 0.21 16.78
CA LEU A 39 -16.05 1.46 17.55
C LEU A 39 -17.29 2.32 17.23
N GLY A 40 -18.15 1.90 16.32
CA GLY A 40 -19.35 2.65 15.94
C GLY A 40 -19.03 4.03 15.35
N ILE A 41 -17.91 4.16 14.62
CA ILE A 41 -17.52 5.43 14.00
C ILE A 41 -18.55 5.81 12.93
N SER A 42 -18.87 7.11 12.84
CA SER A 42 -19.78 7.64 11.83
C SER A 42 -19.33 7.28 10.41
N SER A 43 -20.26 7.17 9.46
CA SER A 43 -19.92 6.72 8.11
C SER A 43 -18.85 7.59 7.42
N ILE A 44 -18.86 8.89 7.69
CA ILE A 44 -17.85 9.82 7.17
C ILE A 44 -16.48 9.57 7.82
N GLY A 45 -16.44 9.38 9.14
CA GLY A 45 -15.19 9.06 9.85
C GLY A 45 -14.60 7.73 9.41
N GLN A 46 -15.45 6.73 9.20
CA GLN A 46 -15.05 5.42 8.66
C GLN A 46 -14.41 5.57 7.28
N LYS A 47 -15.01 6.34 6.36
CA LYS A 47 -14.43 6.57 5.02
C LYS A 47 -13.06 7.23 5.08
N VAL A 48 -12.89 8.26 5.93
CA VAL A 48 -11.58 8.93 6.09
C VAL A 48 -10.51 7.94 6.57
N ILE A 49 -10.83 7.10 7.56
CA ILE A 49 -9.91 6.10 8.10
C ILE A 49 -9.58 5.04 7.05
N LEU A 50 -10.57 4.57 6.28
CA LEU A 50 -10.34 3.61 5.19
C LEU A 50 -9.44 4.20 4.09
N ILE A 51 -9.62 5.47 3.73
CA ILE A 51 -8.75 6.17 2.76
C ILE A 51 -7.32 6.28 3.31
N SER A 52 -7.17 6.62 4.60
CA SER A 52 -5.85 6.64 5.25
C SER A 52 -5.18 5.26 5.24
N ALA A 53 -5.95 4.20 5.50
CA ALA A 53 -5.43 2.82 5.49
C ALA A 53 -5.10 2.31 4.07
N ALA A 54 -5.77 2.82 3.04
CA ALA A 54 -5.48 2.52 1.65
C ALA A 54 -4.39 3.41 1.03
N SER A 55 -3.77 4.28 1.84
CA SER A 55 -2.75 5.19 1.33
C SER A 55 -1.52 4.41 0.84
N PRO A 56 -0.86 4.87 -0.24
CA PRO A 56 0.33 4.22 -0.77
C PRO A 56 1.42 4.01 0.28
N ALA A 57 2.29 3.02 0.05
CA ALA A 57 3.43 2.79 0.92
C ALA A 57 4.29 4.05 1.03
N ALA A 58 4.69 4.41 2.25
CA ALA A 58 5.41 5.64 2.50
C ALA A 58 6.78 5.63 1.82
N ALA A 59 7.19 6.77 1.24
CA ALA A 59 8.56 6.95 0.75
C ALA A 59 9.61 6.72 1.85
N LEU A 60 9.22 6.89 3.13
CA LEU A 60 10.03 6.53 4.29
C LEU A 60 10.48 5.06 4.29
N ALA A 61 9.66 4.14 3.74
CA ALA A 61 10.02 2.73 3.63
C ALA A 61 11.28 2.52 2.76
N VAL A 62 11.52 3.39 1.77
CA VAL A 62 12.75 3.35 0.96
C VAL A 62 13.96 3.79 1.79
N ALA A 63 13.83 4.86 2.56
CA ALA A 63 14.90 5.31 3.45
C ALA A 63 15.25 4.26 4.51
N LEU A 64 14.23 3.66 5.14
CA LEU A 64 14.41 2.57 6.11
C LEU A 64 14.99 1.30 5.47
N SER A 65 14.70 1.04 4.20
CA SER A 65 15.29 -0.10 3.49
C SER A 65 16.81 0.06 3.29
N VAL A 66 17.29 1.29 3.10
CA VAL A 66 18.73 1.58 3.03
C VAL A 66 19.36 1.43 4.42
N GLU A 67 18.72 1.99 5.45
CA GLU A 67 19.23 1.96 6.83
C GLU A 67 19.36 0.53 7.39
N HIS A 68 18.45 -0.37 7.00
CA HIS A 68 18.38 -1.75 7.50
C HIS A 68 18.88 -2.80 6.50
N ASP A 69 19.62 -2.42 5.45
CA ASP A 69 20.15 -3.34 4.42
C ASP A 69 19.08 -4.26 3.81
N LEU A 70 17.87 -3.75 3.60
CA LEU A 70 16.76 -4.47 2.96
C LEU A 70 16.79 -4.32 1.43
N ASP A 71 15.93 -5.08 0.74
CA ASP A 71 15.81 -5.03 -0.72
C ASP A 71 15.25 -3.67 -1.20
N LEU A 72 16.17 -2.75 -1.47
CA LEU A 72 15.89 -1.40 -1.97
C LEU A 72 15.10 -1.42 -3.31
N PRO A 73 15.47 -2.23 -4.32
CA PRO A 73 14.64 -2.40 -5.52
C PRO A 73 13.19 -2.78 -5.26
N LEU A 74 12.94 -3.68 -4.30
CA LEU A 74 11.59 -4.07 -3.92
C LEU A 74 10.86 -2.90 -3.25
N ALA A 75 11.50 -2.23 -2.29
CA ALA A 75 10.89 -1.12 -1.55
C ALA A 75 10.47 0.02 -2.48
N SER A 76 11.34 0.41 -3.42
CA SER A 76 11.03 1.47 -4.39
C SER A 76 9.96 1.07 -5.40
N ALA A 77 10.00 -0.18 -5.89
CA ALA A 77 8.96 -0.73 -6.76
C ALA A 77 7.61 -0.77 -6.04
N LEU A 78 7.59 -1.12 -4.76
CA LEU A 78 6.39 -1.20 -3.93
C LEU A 78 5.76 0.17 -3.68
N VAL A 79 6.56 1.19 -3.39
CA VAL A 79 6.06 2.58 -3.30
C VAL A 79 5.42 3.00 -4.62
N ALA A 80 6.13 2.85 -5.74
CA ALA A 80 5.60 3.24 -7.06
C ALA A 80 4.31 2.47 -7.43
N PHE A 81 4.28 1.16 -7.17
CA PHE A 81 3.15 0.30 -7.49
C PHE A 81 1.92 0.62 -6.64
N THR A 82 2.09 0.81 -5.33
CA THR A 82 0.99 1.18 -4.44
C THR A 82 0.49 2.60 -4.71
N MET A 83 1.34 3.53 -5.17
CA MET A 83 0.89 4.85 -5.63
C MET A 83 -0.02 4.74 -6.86
N ALA A 84 0.35 3.92 -7.84
CA ALA A 84 -0.47 3.70 -9.03
C ALA A 84 -1.82 3.05 -8.69
N ILE A 85 -1.82 2.03 -7.81
CA ILE A 85 -3.04 1.38 -7.34
C ILE A 85 -3.91 2.33 -6.52
N GLY A 86 -3.31 3.18 -5.68
CA GLY A 86 -4.02 4.14 -4.83
C GLY A 86 -4.90 5.11 -5.63
N ILE A 87 -4.49 5.48 -6.85
CA ILE A 87 -5.29 6.33 -7.76
C ILE A 87 -6.67 5.70 -8.06
N ILE A 88 -6.74 4.37 -8.12
CA ILE A 88 -7.97 3.62 -8.42
C ILE A 88 -8.71 3.24 -7.13
N VAL A 89 -7.98 2.79 -6.11
CA VAL A 89 -8.56 2.26 -4.87
C VAL A 89 -9.21 3.36 -4.02
N ILE A 90 -8.61 4.54 -3.92
CA ILE A 90 -9.16 5.62 -3.09
C ILE A 90 -10.55 6.07 -3.58
N PRO A 91 -10.78 6.35 -4.88
CA PRO A 91 -12.12 6.61 -5.40
C PRO A 91 -13.12 5.50 -5.09
N LEU A 92 -12.73 4.23 -5.27
CA LEU A 92 -13.61 3.09 -4.98
C LEU A 92 -14.07 3.06 -3.51
N ILE A 93 -13.17 3.38 -2.57
CA ILE A 93 -13.52 3.47 -1.14
C ILE A 93 -14.49 4.62 -0.87
N ILE A 94 -14.36 5.75 -1.57
CA ILE A 94 -15.27 6.89 -1.40
C ILE A 94 -16.70 6.54 -1.87
N PHE A 95 -16.82 5.75 -2.92
CA PHE A 95 -18.10 5.34 -3.51
C PHE A 95 -18.82 4.20 -2.76
N LEU A 96 -18.11 3.42 -1.93
CA LEU A 96 -18.70 2.45 -1.00
C LEU A 96 -19.44 3.13 0.15
#